data_AF-B0TIQ1-F1
#
_entry.id   AF-B0TIQ1-F1
#
_cell.length_a   1.000
_cell.length_b   1.000
_cell.length_c   1.000
_cell.angle_alpha   90.00
_cell.angle_beta   90.00
_cell.angle_gamma   90.00
#
_symmetry.space_group_name_H-M   'P 1'
#
loop_
_entity.id
_entity.type
_entity.pdbx_description
1 polymer ?
#
loop_
_entity_poly.entity_id
_entity_poly.type
_entity_poly.pdbx_seq_one_letter_code
_entity_poly.pdbx_strand_id
1 'polypeptide(L)'
;MKTKFKLSLICVSLLALTACNDDDSDTSGLESQIATLKTQNIELTANNTALKETNGSLESDNTSLQEKAVSYINTFKDQCAEAGVNFDYVDPNAPATEISMLPNYMAAAEETDCLACHTYEEPIKVPHQDFGSTCANCHDNPHSDDKPVVPGNPTDPSFPQPQPNDSLVDGKTGASGSFYYTPGSYLNADYLATRLNGSIYNFEWAAPTEDNPGVNTLEAACQLKDRQHIKEMFPTDGKSYILNGFSNQMGAKLISTTNKFIDETTNKLVETPNISTFGYGMKKNGNDYNVSMNIGKNNTCYNAIMNGEARFSYYEYDPMLSGKQERNKGARILAKIDYAKTSLKGVDWVTEVPGLGAGENFTPDQVNWTQVGACSLVFKVESIIPLG
;
A
#
# COMPACT_ATOMS: atom_id res chain seq x y z
N MET A 1 12.18 52.06 8.21
CA MET A 1 12.00 53.36 8.88
C MET A 1 13.36 54.02 9.07
N LYS A 2 13.53 55.28 8.64
CA LYS A 2 14.78 56.04 8.72
C LYS A 2 14.88 56.74 10.08
N THR A 3 15.65 56.19 11.03
CA THR A 3 16.05 56.90 12.25
C THR A 3 17.45 57.46 12.04
N LYS A 4 17.49 58.75 11.66
CA LYS A 4 18.73 59.55 11.69
C LYS A 4 19.22 59.60 13.14
N PHE A 5 20.34 58.96 13.42
CA PHE A 5 21.04 59.07 14.70
C PHE A 5 21.57 60.51 14.81
N LYS A 6 20.79 61.40 15.45
CA LYS A 6 21.25 62.73 15.82
C LYS A 6 22.27 62.54 16.93
N LEU A 7 23.55 62.49 16.56
CA LEU A 7 24.65 62.56 17.50
C LEU A 7 24.50 63.88 18.27
N SER A 8 24.13 63.73 19.53
CA SER A 8 23.90 64.78 20.49
C SER A 8 25.13 65.70 20.56
N LEU A 9 24.99 66.87 19.94
CA LEU A 9 25.86 68.04 20.06
C LEU A 9 25.74 68.71 21.45
N ILE A 10 25.29 67.97 22.48
CA ILE A 10 24.90 68.48 23.80
C ILE A 10 26.05 68.36 24.83
N CYS A 11 27.17 67.72 24.51
CA CYS A 11 28.34 67.69 25.41
C CYS A 11 29.36 68.81 25.18
N VAL A 12 29.17 69.70 24.19
CA VAL A 12 30.05 70.87 23.98
C VAL A 12 29.52 72.13 24.67
N SER A 13 28.26 72.14 25.10
CA SER A 13 27.62 73.29 25.76
C SER A 13 27.69 73.28 27.29
N LEU A 14 28.40 72.34 27.92
CA LEU A 14 28.52 72.21 29.38
C LEU A 14 29.90 72.56 29.96
N LEU A 15 30.86 73.03 29.14
CA LEU A 15 32.16 73.54 29.62
C LEU A 15 32.36 75.06 29.43
N ALA A 16 31.34 75.78 28.97
CA ALA A 16 31.43 77.23 28.77
C ALA A 16 30.92 78.07 29.95
N LEU A 17 30.60 77.47 31.11
CA LEU A 17 29.99 78.20 32.24
C LEU A 17 30.55 77.78 33.60
N THR A 18 31.86 77.93 33.82
CA THR A 18 32.41 78.35 35.11
C THR A 18 33.64 79.23 34.91
N ALA A 19 33.41 80.55 35.00
CA ALA A 19 34.25 81.58 35.61
C ALA A 19 35.78 81.61 35.38
N CYS A 20 36.19 82.64 34.62
CA CYS A 20 37.17 83.67 35.00
C CYS A 20 38.59 83.27 35.41
N ASN A 21 39.49 83.28 34.43
CA ASN A 21 40.70 84.11 34.48
C ASN A 21 41.16 84.43 33.04
N ASP A 22 41.50 85.69 32.78
CA ASP A 22 41.84 86.26 31.46
C ASP A 22 43.18 85.77 30.86
N ASP A 23 43.56 84.51 31.06
CA ASP A 23 44.74 83.93 30.38
C ASP A 23 44.70 82.41 30.16
N ASP A 24 43.63 81.71 30.53
CA ASP A 24 43.59 80.25 30.40
C ASP A 24 42.85 79.82 29.13
N SER A 25 43.56 79.95 28.01
CA SER A 25 43.17 79.42 26.69
C SER A 25 43.46 77.91 26.55
N ASP A 26 43.67 77.20 27.66
CA ASP A 26 44.05 75.80 27.64
C ASP A 26 42.84 74.87 27.37
N THR A 27 42.46 74.77 26.10
CA THR A 27 41.47 73.82 25.58
C THR A 27 42.02 72.41 25.38
N SER A 28 43.30 72.16 25.71
CA SER A 28 44.00 70.91 25.37
C SER A 28 43.35 69.65 25.97
N GLY A 29 42.77 69.75 27.19
CA GLY A 29 42.07 68.65 27.85
C GLY A 29 40.77 68.25 27.14
N LEU A 30 40.02 69.22 26.62
CA LEU A 30 38.80 68.99 25.85
C LEU A 30 39.10 68.49 24.43
N GLU A 31 40.14 69.03 23.81
CA GLU A 31 40.62 68.58 22.50
C GLU A 31 41.09 67.12 22.56
N SER A 32 41.75 66.72 23.65
CA SER A 32 42.14 65.33 23.90
C SER A 32 40.93 64.39 24.02
N GLN A 33 39.91 64.77 24.80
CA GLN A 33 38.68 63.96 24.93
C GLN A 33 37.88 63.88 23.63
N ILE A 34 37.80 64.97 22.87
CA ILE A 34 37.16 64.97 21.54
C ILE A 34 37.92 64.06 20.58
N ALA A 35 39.26 64.06 20.63
CA ALA A 35 40.07 63.15 19.83
C ALA A 35 39.81 61.68 20.21
N THR A 36 39.78 61.35 21.51
CA THR A 36 39.46 59.99 21.99
C THR A 36 38.05 59.54 21.56
N LEU A 37 37.03 60.39 21.74
CA LEU A 37 35.65 60.08 21.35
C LEU A 37 35.48 59.93 19.84
N LYS A 38 36.24 60.68 19.03
CA LYS A 38 36.28 60.50 17.57
C LYS A 38 36.87 59.14 17.21
N THR A 39 37.98 58.75 17.83
CA THR A 39 38.60 57.43 17.63
C THR A 39 37.63 56.30 18.00
N GLN A 40 36.99 56.39 19.17
CA GLN A 40 36.00 55.39 19.61
C GLN A 40 34.78 55.31 18.68
N ASN A 41 34.29 56.43 18.15
CA ASN A 41 33.18 56.42 17.18
C ASN A 41 33.59 55.78 15.85
N ILE A 42 34.82 56.00 15.41
CA ILE A 42 35.38 55.36 14.21
C ILE A 42 35.45 53.84 14.45
N GLU A 43 35.97 53.40 15.60
CA GLU A 43 36.04 51.98 15.97
C GLU A 43 34.64 51.34 16.09
N LEU A 44 33.69 52.00 16.74
CA LEU A 44 32.30 51.53 16.84
C LEU A 44 31.63 51.41 15.48
N THR A 45 31.89 52.36 14.58
CA THR A 45 31.35 52.32 13.21
C THR A 45 31.97 51.16 12.41
N ALA A 46 33.28 50.93 12.56
CA ALA A 46 33.96 49.80 11.94
C ALA A 46 33.42 48.45 12.46
N ASN A 47 33.27 48.31 13.78
CA ASN A 47 32.73 47.11 14.41
C ASN A 47 31.28 46.83 13.98
N ASN A 48 30.42 47.85 13.93
CA ASN A 48 29.04 47.70 13.45
C ASN A 48 28.98 47.28 11.98
N THR A 49 29.90 47.78 11.16
CA THR A 49 29.98 47.38 9.74
C THR A 49 30.39 45.92 9.63
N ALA A 50 31.42 45.49 10.36
CA ALA A 50 31.89 44.11 10.40
C ALA A 50 30.81 43.13 10.93
N LEU A 51 30.06 43.51 11.97
CA LEU A 51 28.96 42.71 12.49
C LEU A 51 27.83 42.55 11.47
N LYS A 52 27.52 43.61 10.72
CA LYS A 52 26.48 43.58 9.68
C LYS A 52 26.87 42.68 8.51
N GLU A 53 28.14 42.73 8.09
CA GLU A 53 28.70 41.82 7.09
C GLU A 53 28.68 40.37 7.58
N THR A 54 29.07 40.13 8.83
CA THR A 54 29.02 38.80 9.46
C THR A 54 27.59 38.24 9.49
N ASN A 55 26.61 39.03 9.91
CA ASN A 55 25.21 38.61 9.91
C ASN A 55 24.70 38.31 8.51
N GLY A 56 25.05 39.12 7.51
CA GLY A 56 24.67 38.87 6.12
C GLY A 56 25.26 37.55 5.59
N SER A 57 26.51 37.23 5.97
CA SER A 57 27.14 35.95 5.65
C SER A 57 26.41 34.79 6.31
N LEU A 58 26.08 34.90 7.60
CA LEU A 58 25.36 33.85 8.34
C LEU A 58 23.95 33.60 7.78
N GLU A 59 23.22 34.65 7.38
CA GLU A 59 21.92 34.51 6.71
C GLU A 59 22.03 33.78 5.37
N SER A 60 23.07 34.10 4.59
CA SER A 60 23.37 33.43 3.33
C SER A 60 23.75 31.96 3.53
N ASP A 61 24.58 31.67 4.53
CA ASP A 61 25.01 30.30 4.87
C ASP A 61 23.82 29.45 5.34
N ASN A 62 22.95 30.00 6.19
CA ASN A 62 21.72 29.33 6.61
C ASN A 62 20.79 29.01 5.43
N THR A 63 20.63 29.95 4.50
CA THR A 63 19.82 29.73 3.29
C THR A 63 20.40 28.59 2.44
N SER A 64 21.72 28.59 2.23
CA SER A 64 22.39 27.53 1.47
C SER A 64 22.31 26.15 2.17
N LEU A 65 22.38 26.14 3.50
CA LEU A 65 22.23 24.92 4.30
C LEU A 65 20.79 24.38 4.24
N GLN A 66 19.79 25.24 4.27
CA GLN A 66 18.38 24.85 4.08
C GLN A 66 18.11 24.31 2.68
N GLU A 67 18.61 24.96 1.63
CA GLU A 67 18.49 24.46 0.26
C GLU A 67 19.15 23.08 0.09
N LYS A 68 20.32 22.88 0.72
CA LYS A 68 20.97 21.56 0.77
C LYS A 68 20.14 20.55 1.56
N ALA A 69 19.58 20.91 2.71
CA ALA A 69 18.74 20.03 3.52
C ALA A 69 17.50 19.57 2.77
N VAL A 70 16.80 20.48 2.06
CA VAL A 70 15.67 20.14 1.19
C VAL A 70 16.06 19.17 0.07
N SER A 71 17.29 19.24 -0.44
CA SER A 71 17.79 18.26 -1.43
C SER A 71 18.05 16.86 -0.87
N TYR A 72 18.18 16.72 0.47
CA TYR A 72 18.35 15.43 1.13
C TYR A 72 17.01 14.78 1.55
N ILE A 73 15.95 15.57 1.71
CA ILE A 73 14.60 15.07 1.97
C ILE A 73 14.07 14.44 0.69
N ASN A 74 14.11 13.12 0.61
CA ASN A 74 13.65 12.38 -0.56
C ASN A 74 12.48 11.46 -0.23
N THR A 75 12.07 11.38 1.04
CA THR A 75 10.97 10.53 1.49
C THR A 75 10.05 11.23 2.48
N PHE A 76 8.82 10.73 2.60
CA PHE A 76 7.87 11.22 3.61
C PHE A 76 8.38 11.04 5.05
N LYS A 77 9.11 9.96 5.31
CA LYS A 77 9.80 9.75 6.60
C LYS A 77 10.71 10.93 6.93
N ASP A 78 11.51 11.39 5.97
CA ASP A 78 12.44 12.49 6.19
C ASP A 78 11.70 13.81 6.44
N GLN A 79 10.59 14.06 5.71
CA GLN A 79 9.74 15.24 5.95
C GLN A 79 9.17 15.25 7.38
N CYS A 80 8.68 14.09 7.84
CA CYS A 80 8.14 13.99 9.18
C CYS A 80 9.19 14.10 10.27
N ALA A 81 10.40 13.58 10.03
CA ALA A 81 11.52 13.71 10.97
C ALA A 81 11.89 15.19 11.19
N GLU A 82 11.89 16.01 10.13
CA GLU A 82 12.10 17.46 10.23
C GLU A 82 10.97 18.16 11.02
N ALA A 83 9.73 17.68 10.89
CA ALA A 83 8.59 18.12 11.69
C ALA A 83 8.59 17.55 13.13
N GLY A 84 9.65 16.84 13.55
CA GLY A 84 9.81 16.27 14.89
C GLY A 84 9.11 14.93 15.11
N VAL A 85 8.58 14.30 14.06
CA VAL A 85 7.89 13.01 14.09
C VAL A 85 8.75 11.94 13.43
N ASN A 86 9.42 11.14 14.25
CA ASN A 86 10.26 10.04 13.76
C ASN A 86 9.46 8.73 13.65
N PHE A 87 9.62 8.04 12.53
CA PHE A 87 9.16 6.67 12.34
C PHE A 87 10.06 5.94 11.34
N ASP A 88 9.97 4.62 11.32
CA ASP A 88 10.67 3.80 10.33
C ASP A 88 9.75 3.45 9.17
N TYR A 89 10.32 3.45 7.97
CA TYR A 89 9.62 2.93 6.81
C TYR A 89 9.43 1.42 6.96
N VAL A 90 8.20 0.96 6.77
CA VAL A 90 7.83 -0.46 6.77
C VAL A 90 7.38 -0.80 5.35
N ASP A 91 8.13 -1.66 4.67
CA ASP A 91 7.71 -2.15 3.35
C ASP A 91 6.43 -2.98 3.49
N PRO A 92 5.28 -2.53 2.94
CA PRO A 92 4.03 -3.25 3.06
C PRO A 92 4.03 -4.58 2.29
N ASN A 93 5.06 -4.82 1.45
CA ASN A 93 5.25 -6.06 0.69
C ASN A 93 6.53 -6.79 1.07
N ALA A 94 7.13 -6.48 2.23
CA ALA A 94 8.32 -7.18 2.70
C ALA A 94 8.10 -8.70 2.63
N PRO A 95 8.99 -9.48 1.99
CA PRO A 95 8.89 -10.92 2.07
C PRO A 95 8.94 -11.31 3.54
N ALA A 96 8.08 -12.24 3.97
CA ALA A 96 8.19 -12.84 5.29
C ALA A 96 9.53 -13.58 5.35
N THR A 97 10.60 -12.89 5.70
CA THR A 97 11.88 -13.50 5.97
C THR A 97 11.69 -14.37 7.20
N GLU A 98 12.29 -15.56 7.18
CA GLU A 98 12.62 -16.32 8.39
C GLU A 98 13.46 -15.44 9.30
N ILE A 99 12.80 -14.62 10.10
CA ILE A 99 13.36 -13.98 11.28
C ILE A 99 12.43 -14.42 12.39
N SER A 100 12.99 -15.27 13.26
CA SER A 100 12.60 -15.42 14.65
C SER A 100 11.88 -14.16 15.14
N MET A 101 10.54 -14.16 15.12
CA MET A 101 9.75 -13.24 15.92
C MET A 101 9.94 -13.67 17.38
N LEU A 102 11.07 -13.28 17.95
CA LEU A 102 11.05 -12.75 19.30
C LEU A 102 10.57 -11.31 19.13
N PRO A 103 9.29 -11.00 19.42
CA PRO A 103 8.89 -9.62 19.54
C PRO A 103 9.59 -9.10 20.80
N ASN A 104 10.56 -8.21 20.61
CA ASN A 104 11.05 -7.32 21.67
C ASN A 104 9.99 -6.25 22.03
N TYR A 105 8.75 -6.70 22.22
CA TYR A 105 7.66 -5.96 22.84
C TYR A 105 6.84 -6.86 23.80
N MET A 106 7.40 -8.00 24.23
CA MET A 106 6.92 -8.73 25.42
C MET A 106 7.80 -8.42 26.61
N ALA A 107 7.62 -7.22 27.17
CA ALA A 107 7.84 -6.98 28.59
C ALA A 107 6.84 -5.92 29.03
N ALA A 108 5.98 -6.30 29.97
CA ALA A 108 4.95 -5.50 30.63
C ALA A 108 3.65 -5.23 29.85
N ALA A 109 2.77 -6.23 29.83
CA ALA A 109 1.44 -6.09 30.42
C ALA A 109 0.82 -7.48 30.53
N GLU A 110 0.81 -8.04 31.74
CA GLU A 110 -0.10 -9.13 32.08
C GLU A 110 -1.55 -8.68 31.90
N GLU A 111 -2.40 -9.65 31.63
CA GLU A 111 -3.86 -9.58 31.52
C GLU A 111 -4.49 -8.55 32.48
N THR A 112 -5.43 -7.74 31.97
CA THR A 112 -6.73 -7.36 32.58
C THR A 112 -7.18 -5.90 32.42
N ASP A 113 -6.48 -4.98 31.75
CA ASP A 113 -6.90 -3.57 31.82
C ASP A 113 -7.39 -2.92 30.50
N CYS A 114 -8.70 -2.93 30.29
CA CYS A 114 -9.37 -2.18 29.21
C CYS A 114 -9.44 -0.67 29.45
N LEU A 115 -9.08 -0.17 30.64
CA LEU A 115 -9.12 1.27 30.96
C LEU A 115 -7.92 2.04 30.37
N ALA A 116 -6.90 1.34 29.88
CA ALA A 116 -5.74 1.95 29.22
C ALA A 116 -6.11 2.69 27.91
N CYS A 117 -7.21 2.28 27.25
CA CYS A 117 -7.65 2.85 25.97
C CYS A 117 -8.97 3.64 26.06
N HIS A 118 -9.64 3.64 27.23
CA HIS A 118 -10.97 4.21 27.37
C HIS A 118 -11.16 4.88 28.74
N THR A 119 -11.30 6.21 28.75
CA THR A 119 -11.71 6.98 29.93
C THR A 119 -13.24 7.08 29.98
N TYR A 120 -13.90 6.21 30.75
CA TYR A 120 -15.33 6.35 31.03
C TYR A 120 -15.56 6.59 32.52
N GLU A 121 -16.36 7.61 32.86
CA GLU A 121 -16.87 7.82 34.22
C GLU A 121 -18.00 6.81 34.52
N GLU A 122 -18.03 6.28 35.74
CA GLU A 122 -19.02 5.27 36.13
C GLU A 122 -20.45 5.83 36.24
N PRO A 123 -21.49 5.03 35.91
CA PRO A 123 -21.41 3.65 35.41
C PRO A 123 -21.14 3.58 33.89
N ILE A 124 -20.18 2.74 33.52
CA ILE A 124 -19.68 2.54 32.15
C ILE A 124 -20.82 2.07 31.22
N LYS A 125 -21.24 2.93 30.29
CA LYS A 125 -22.11 2.55 29.17
C LYS A 125 -21.25 2.30 27.93
N VAL A 126 -20.98 1.03 27.62
CA VAL A 126 -20.35 0.62 26.36
C VAL A 126 -21.33 0.90 25.20
N PRO A 127 -20.93 1.52 24.07
CA PRO A 127 -21.86 2.00 23.04
C PRO A 127 -22.54 0.89 22.20
N HIS A 128 -22.13 -0.37 22.35
CA HIS A 128 -22.55 -1.49 21.51
C HIS A 128 -23.16 -2.58 22.40
N GLN A 129 -24.40 -2.37 22.85
CA GLN A 129 -25.08 -3.29 23.77
C GLN A 129 -25.40 -4.66 23.14
N ASP A 130 -25.28 -4.78 21.82
CA ASP A 130 -25.63 -5.98 21.07
C ASP A 130 -24.51 -7.05 21.02
N PHE A 131 -23.29 -6.75 21.53
CA PHE A 131 -22.13 -7.66 21.46
C PHE A 131 -21.75 -8.33 22.79
N GLY A 132 -22.59 -8.19 23.83
CA GLY A 132 -22.35 -8.79 25.13
C GLY A 132 -21.32 -8.03 25.99
N SER A 133 -21.43 -8.17 27.30
CA SER A 133 -20.75 -7.36 28.32
C SER A 133 -19.32 -7.83 28.67
N THR A 134 -18.65 -8.60 27.82
CA THR A 134 -17.37 -9.24 28.14
C THR A 134 -16.36 -9.10 27.01
N CYS A 135 -15.11 -8.74 27.36
CA CYS A 135 -14.00 -8.47 26.45
C CYS A 135 -13.59 -9.66 25.55
N ALA A 136 -14.00 -10.88 25.90
CA ALA A 136 -13.75 -12.09 25.11
C ALA A 136 -14.25 -11.94 23.65
N ASN A 137 -15.43 -11.34 23.44
CA ASN A 137 -16.00 -11.22 22.10
C ASN A 137 -15.26 -10.22 21.19
N CYS A 138 -14.44 -9.32 21.75
CA CYS A 138 -13.62 -8.39 20.95
C CYS A 138 -12.25 -8.99 20.58
N HIS A 139 -11.76 -9.97 21.35
CA HIS A 139 -10.51 -10.68 21.07
C HIS A 139 -10.74 -12.00 20.32
N ASP A 140 -11.96 -12.56 20.38
CA ASP A 140 -12.38 -13.75 19.65
C ASP A 140 -12.99 -13.40 18.27
N ASN A 141 -12.46 -12.38 17.59
CA ASN A 141 -12.66 -12.30 16.15
C ASN A 141 -11.88 -13.47 15.53
N PRO A 142 -12.43 -14.26 14.59
CA PRO A 142 -11.76 -15.42 14.02
C PRO A 142 -10.70 -14.95 13.03
N HIS A 143 -9.63 -14.33 13.52
CA HIS A 143 -8.34 -14.53 12.90
C HIS A 143 -8.09 -16.02 13.07
N SER A 144 -8.28 -16.81 12.01
CA SER A 144 -7.96 -18.23 12.07
C SER A 144 -6.55 -18.35 12.62
N ASP A 145 -6.40 -18.99 13.78
CA ASP A 145 -5.12 -19.45 14.32
C ASP A 145 -4.42 -20.49 13.41
N ASP A 146 -4.87 -20.62 12.16
CA ASP A 146 -4.12 -21.22 11.09
C ASP A 146 -2.82 -20.42 10.96
N LYS A 147 -1.80 -20.89 11.68
CA LYS A 147 -0.40 -20.52 11.46
C LYS A 147 -0.18 -20.45 9.95
N PRO A 148 0.50 -19.42 9.42
CA PRO A 148 0.85 -19.37 8.02
C PRO A 148 1.41 -20.74 7.63
N VAL A 149 0.69 -21.47 6.78
CA VAL A 149 1.19 -22.73 6.25
C VAL A 149 2.48 -22.34 5.54
N VAL A 150 3.63 -22.80 6.04
CA VAL A 150 4.90 -22.63 5.32
C VAL A 150 4.65 -23.22 3.94
N PRO A 151 4.60 -22.39 2.88
CA PRO A 151 4.23 -22.89 1.58
C PRO A 151 5.20 -24.00 1.21
N GLY A 152 4.69 -25.17 0.84
CA GLY A 152 5.53 -26.22 0.30
C GLY A 152 6.37 -25.69 -0.86
N ASN A 153 7.47 -26.36 -1.20
CA ASN A 153 8.33 -25.95 -2.30
C ASN A 153 7.46 -25.71 -3.56
N PRO A 154 7.48 -24.52 -4.20
CA PRO A 154 6.58 -24.18 -5.29
C PRO A 154 6.61 -25.20 -6.44
N THR A 155 7.73 -25.87 -6.66
CA THR A 155 7.91 -26.85 -7.73
C THR A 155 7.55 -28.28 -7.35
N ASP A 156 7.20 -28.54 -6.08
CA ASP A 156 6.82 -29.86 -5.60
C ASP A 156 5.32 -30.13 -5.87
N PRO A 157 4.99 -30.99 -6.86
CA PRO A 157 3.64 -31.07 -7.38
C PRO A 157 2.68 -31.73 -6.39
N SER A 158 1.60 -31.04 -6.05
CA SER A 158 0.50 -31.62 -5.24
C SER A 158 -0.43 -32.52 -6.07
N PHE A 159 -0.33 -32.48 -7.39
CA PHE A 159 -1.13 -33.27 -8.33
C PHE A 159 -0.23 -34.11 -9.24
N PRO A 160 -0.66 -35.30 -9.69
CA PRO A 160 0.07 -36.09 -10.68
C PRO A 160 0.36 -35.26 -11.93
N GLN A 161 1.63 -35.23 -12.33
CA GLN A 161 2.06 -34.51 -13.52
C GLN A 161 1.89 -35.38 -14.77
N PRO A 162 1.47 -34.79 -15.90
CA PRO A 162 1.38 -35.53 -17.16
C PRO A 162 2.76 -36.07 -17.53
N GLN A 163 2.80 -37.26 -18.14
CA GLN A 163 4.03 -37.82 -18.68
C GLN A 163 4.43 -37.06 -19.95
N PRO A 164 5.72 -36.76 -20.14
CA PRO A 164 6.16 -35.98 -21.27
C PRO A 164 6.04 -36.81 -22.55
N ASN A 165 5.51 -36.20 -23.62
CA ASN A 165 5.57 -36.77 -24.95
C ASN A 165 6.13 -35.74 -25.92
N ASP A 166 7.46 -35.64 -25.98
CA ASP A 166 8.20 -34.65 -26.78
C ASP A 166 7.90 -34.73 -28.30
N SER A 167 7.14 -35.71 -28.76
CA SER A 167 6.73 -35.88 -30.15
C SER A 167 5.35 -35.29 -30.47
N LEU A 168 4.60 -34.81 -29.48
CA LEU A 168 3.22 -34.31 -29.67
C LEU A 168 3.02 -32.98 -28.94
N VAL A 169 2.26 -32.07 -29.56
CA VAL A 169 1.63 -30.96 -28.84
C VAL A 169 0.68 -31.57 -27.82
N ASP A 170 0.87 -31.26 -26.55
CA ASP A 170 0.00 -31.79 -25.50
C ASP A 170 -1.36 -31.12 -25.54
N GLY A 171 -2.32 -31.75 -26.21
CA GLY A 171 -3.71 -31.27 -26.24
C GLY A 171 -4.40 -31.29 -24.87
N LYS A 172 -3.90 -32.09 -23.92
CA LYS A 172 -4.46 -32.21 -22.56
C LYS A 172 -4.02 -31.03 -21.70
N THR A 173 -2.76 -30.62 -21.75
CA THR A 173 -2.28 -29.42 -21.05
C THR A 173 -2.50 -28.13 -21.85
N GLY A 174 -2.56 -28.21 -23.18
CA GLY A 174 -2.54 -27.05 -24.07
C GLY A 174 -1.18 -26.36 -24.15
N ALA A 175 -0.08 -27.05 -23.81
CA ALA A 175 1.28 -26.50 -23.85
C ALA A 175 1.88 -26.58 -25.26
N SER A 176 2.64 -25.56 -25.66
CA SER A 176 3.44 -25.59 -26.90
C SER A 176 4.90 -25.96 -26.60
N GLY A 177 5.26 -27.26 -26.63
CA GLY A 177 6.65 -27.72 -26.55
C GLY A 177 6.96 -28.71 -25.41
N SER A 178 8.23 -29.05 -25.25
CA SER A 178 8.71 -30.04 -24.26
C SER A 178 8.50 -29.59 -22.80
N PHE A 179 8.30 -30.58 -21.92
CA PHE A 179 7.15 -30.61 -21.01
C PHE A 179 7.24 -29.99 -19.62
N TYR A 180 8.32 -29.31 -19.21
CA TYR A 180 8.41 -28.86 -17.81
C TYR A 180 9.09 -27.49 -17.68
N TYR A 181 8.28 -26.42 -17.70
CA TYR A 181 8.80 -25.06 -17.60
C TYR A 181 9.23 -24.68 -16.18
N THR A 182 10.42 -25.12 -15.80
CA THR A 182 11.43 -24.39 -14.98
C THR A 182 11.09 -24.11 -13.50
N PRO A 183 12.04 -23.66 -12.66
CA PRO A 183 11.79 -23.32 -11.26
C PRO A 183 10.66 -22.29 -11.03
N GLY A 184 10.20 -21.58 -12.07
CA GLY A 184 9.08 -20.66 -12.00
C GLY A 184 7.68 -21.30 -12.00
N SER A 185 7.54 -22.61 -12.20
CA SER A 185 6.22 -23.27 -12.17
C SER A 185 5.71 -23.54 -10.75
N TYR A 186 4.51 -23.04 -10.45
CA TYR A 186 3.82 -23.25 -9.16
C TYR A 186 2.96 -24.51 -9.21
N LEU A 187 3.57 -25.67 -8.94
CA LEU A 187 2.92 -26.98 -8.98
C LEU A 187 2.37 -27.42 -7.61
N ASN A 188 2.86 -26.81 -6.54
CA ASN A 188 2.33 -27.03 -5.19
C ASN A 188 1.03 -26.23 -5.00
N ALA A 189 -0.05 -26.91 -4.64
CA ALA A 189 -1.38 -26.34 -4.52
C ALA A 189 -1.52 -25.36 -3.34
N ASP A 190 -0.89 -25.66 -2.20
CA ASP A 190 -0.87 -24.78 -1.04
C ASP A 190 -0.09 -23.50 -1.38
N TYR A 191 1.09 -23.62 -2.01
CA TYR A 191 1.85 -22.47 -2.50
C TYR A 191 1.03 -21.65 -3.50
N LEU A 192 0.47 -22.28 -4.53
CA LEU A 192 -0.33 -21.60 -5.55
C LEU A 192 -1.54 -20.88 -4.95
N ALA A 193 -2.21 -21.45 -3.94
CA ALA A 193 -3.31 -20.79 -3.24
C ALA A 193 -2.85 -19.51 -2.52
N THR A 194 -1.67 -19.50 -1.88
CA THR A 194 -1.13 -18.28 -1.27
C THR A 194 -0.85 -17.19 -2.31
N ARG A 195 -0.33 -17.55 -3.48
CA ARG A 195 -0.06 -16.61 -4.58
C ARG A 195 -1.34 -16.09 -5.21
N LEU A 196 -2.29 -16.98 -5.49
CA LEU A 196 -3.59 -16.63 -6.06
C LEU A 196 -4.40 -15.72 -5.14
N ASN A 197 -4.32 -15.88 -3.82
CA ASN A 197 -5.07 -15.02 -2.91
C ASN A 197 -4.25 -13.81 -2.43
N GLY A 198 -2.95 -13.81 -2.71
CA GLY A 198 -2.03 -12.76 -2.33
C GLY A 198 -2.31 -11.43 -3.04
N SER A 199 -1.97 -10.33 -2.38
CA SER A 199 -2.04 -9.00 -2.95
C SER A 199 -0.76 -8.20 -2.65
N ILE A 200 -0.43 -7.28 -3.54
CA ILE A 200 0.58 -6.24 -3.39
C ILE A 200 -0.11 -5.02 -2.82
N TYR A 201 0.28 -4.61 -1.63
CA TYR A 201 -0.22 -3.43 -0.95
C TYR A 201 0.55 -2.18 -1.39
N ASN A 202 -0.17 -1.11 -1.67
CA ASN A 202 0.36 0.16 -2.14
C ASN A 202 -0.27 1.29 -1.33
N PHE A 203 0.49 2.36 -1.16
CA PHE A 203 0.06 3.55 -0.45
C PHE A 203 0.39 4.78 -1.28
N GLU A 204 -0.58 5.67 -1.44
CA GLU A 204 -0.46 6.89 -2.24
C GLU A 204 -1.18 8.07 -1.57
N TRP A 205 -0.78 9.29 -1.93
CA TRP A 205 -1.54 10.49 -1.62
C TRP A 205 -2.67 10.65 -2.64
N ALA A 206 -3.92 10.58 -2.17
CA ALA A 206 -5.10 10.74 -3.02
C ALA A 206 -5.89 11.99 -2.66
N ALA A 207 -6.72 12.45 -3.59
CA ALA A 207 -7.66 13.52 -3.33
C ALA A 207 -8.69 13.10 -2.26
N PRO A 208 -9.12 14.03 -1.39
CA PRO A 208 -10.11 13.75 -0.37
C PRO A 208 -11.48 13.45 -0.99
N THR A 209 -12.31 12.74 -0.24
CA THR A 209 -13.71 12.47 -0.58
C THR A 209 -14.62 13.22 0.40
N GLU A 210 -15.93 13.32 0.09
CA GLU A 210 -16.90 13.94 1.01
C GLU A 210 -16.92 13.22 2.37
N ASP A 211 -16.73 11.90 2.38
CA ASP A 211 -16.70 11.06 3.58
C ASP A 211 -15.32 11.03 4.26
N ASN A 212 -14.26 11.48 3.59
CA ASN A 212 -12.90 11.54 4.12
C ASN A 212 -12.19 12.82 3.64
N PRO A 213 -12.32 13.93 4.40
CA PRO A 213 -11.84 15.25 3.98
C PRO A 213 -10.31 15.39 3.92
N GLY A 214 -9.56 14.43 4.46
CA GLY A 214 -8.10 14.42 4.44
C GLY A 214 -7.43 15.49 5.31
N VAL A 215 -6.13 15.65 5.12
CA VAL A 215 -5.25 16.58 5.85
C VAL A 215 -4.53 17.51 4.88
N ASN A 216 -4.31 18.75 5.30
CA ASN A 216 -3.68 19.80 4.48
C ASN A 216 -2.36 20.34 5.07
N THR A 217 -1.88 19.74 6.15
CA THR A 217 -0.64 20.13 6.83
C THR A 217 0.26 18.91 7.00
N LEU A 218 1.57 19.13 6.97
CA LEU A 218 2.56 18.09 7.18
C LEU A 218 2.42 17.49 8.58
N GLU A 219 2.18 18.33 9.59
CA GLU A 219 2.01 17.91 10.98
C GLU A 219 0.86 16.90 11.11
N ALA A 220 -0.27 17.16 10.46
CA ALA A 220 -1.41 16.24 10.47
C ALA A 220 -1.13 14.98 9.63
N ALA A 221 -0.45 15.12 8.48
CA ALA A 221 -0.04 13.98 7.66
C ALA A 221 0.86 13.00 8.41
N CYS A 222 1.81 13.51 9.21
CA CYS A 222 2.72 12.72 10.02
C CYS A 222 2.04 11.97 11.17
N GLN A 223 0.76 12.26 11.47
CA GLN A 223 -0.02 11.52 12.47
C GLN A 223 -0.98 10.50 11.84
N LEU A 224 -1.05 10.42 10.50
CA LEU A 224 -1.93 9.46 9.84
C LEU A 224 -1.53 8.02 10.19
N LYS A 225 -2.54 7.17 10.29
CA LYS A 225 -2.37 5.72 10.35
C LYS A 225 -1.75 5.24 9.04
N ASP A 226 -0.93 4.20 9.09
CA ASP A 226 -0.30 3.54 7.93
C ASP A 226 0.72 4.41 7.17
N ARG A 227 1.06 5.60 7.70
CA ARG A 227 2.10 6.50 7.20
C ARG A 227 3.46 5.85 6.99
N GLN A 228 3.77 4.82 7.77
CA GLN A 228 5.03 4.09 7.68
C GLN A 228 5.21 3.37 6.34
N HIS A 229 4.15 3.20 5.55
CA HIS A 229 4.16 2.43 4.31
C HIS A 229 4.32 3.27 3.03
N ILE A 230 4.29 4.60 3.11
CA ILE A 230 4.46 5.49 1.94
C ILE A 230 5.88 6.06 1.90
N LYS A 231 6.49 6.02 0.71
CA LYS A 231 7.78 6.68 0.46
C LYS A 231 7.59 8.11 -0.06
N GLU A 232 6.57 8.31 -0.88
CA GLU A 232 6.31 9.58 -1.54
C GLU A 232 5.99 10.69 -0.53
N MET A 233 6.68 11.82 -0.69
CA MET A 233 6.53 13.00 0.15
C MET A 233 5.09 13.53 0.15
N PHE A 234 4.66 14.06 1.30
CA PHE A 234 3.42 14.83 1.40
C PHE A 234 3.52 16.08 0.52
N PRO A 235 2.53 16.33 -0.37
CA PRO A 235 2.57 17.47 -1.27
C PRO A 235 2.52 18.81 -0.52
N THR A 236 3.33 19.78 -0.96
CA THR A 236 3.40 21.13 -0.35
C THR A 236 2.60 22.17 -1.12
N ASP A 237 1.55 21.75 -1.85
CA ASP A 237 0.76 22.63 -2.73
C ASP A 237 -0.45 23.29 -2.04
N GLY A 238 -0.60 23.07 -0.73
CA GLY A 238 -1.67 23.65 0.10
C GLY A 238 -3.02 22.97 -0.06
N LYS A 239 -3.13 21.88 -0.83
CA LYS A 239 -4.35 21.09 -0.92
C LYS A 239 -4.45 20.07 0.22
N SER A 240 -5.66 19.56 0.41
CA SER A 240 -5.89 18.44 1.33
C SER A 240 -5.66 17.11 0.61
N TYR A 241 -5.13 16.12 1.32
CA TYR A 241 -4.87 14.78 0.83
C TYR A 241 -5.27 13.73 1.86
N ILE A 242 -5.66 12.55 1.38
CA ILE A 242 -5.79 11.34 2.19
C ILE A 242 -4.63 10.41 1.89
N LEU A 243 -4.19 9.64 2.89
CA LEU A 243 -3.31 8.50 2.66
C LEU A 243 -4.20 7.32 2.26
N ASN A 244 -4.17 6.97 0.97
CA ASN A 244 -4.97 5.90 0.41
C ASN A 244 -4.14 4.60 0.37
N GLY A 245 -4.53 3.61 1.17
CA GLY A 245 -3.99 2.26 1.10
C GLY A 245 -4.86 1.38 0.21
N PHE A 246 -4.28 0.77 -0.83
CA PHE A 246 -4.98 -0.14 -1.73
C PHE A 246 -4.14 -1.37 -2.04
N SER A 247 -4.78 -2.45 -2.46
CA SER A 247 -4.11 -3.71 -2.76
C SER A 247 -4.46 -4.22 -4.14
N ASN A 248 -3.44 -4.63 -4.91
CA ASN A 248 -3.60 -5.24 -6.23
C ASN A 248 -3.25 -6.72 -6.18
N GLN A 249 -3.87 -7.55 -7.01
CA GLN A 249 -3.54 -8.97 -7.07
C GLN A 249 -2.11 -9.18 -7.59
N MET A 250 -1.38 -10.18 -7.07
CA MET A 250 0.05 -10.38 -7.37
C MET A 250 0.34 -10.76 -8.82
N GLY A 251 -0.63 -11.35 -9.52
CA GLY A 251 -0.44 -11.87 -10.88
C GLY A 251 -1.68 -11.76 -11.75
N ALA A 252 -1.46 -11.92 -13.05
CA ALA A 252 -2.52 -11.98 -14.05
C ALA A 252 -3.28 -13.30 -13.94
N LYS A 253 -4.61 -13.20 -14.01
CA LYS A 253 -5.54 -14.31 -13.83
C LYS A 253 -6.44 -14.43 -15.04
N LEU A 254 -6.26 -15.50 -15.79
CA LEU A 254 -7.06 -15.82 -16.97
C LEU A 254 -7.93 -17.03 -16.71
N ILE A 255 -9.13 -17.02 -17.25
CA ILE A 255 -10.00 -18.19 -17.40
C ILE A 255 -10.28 -18.40 -18.88
N SER A 256 -10.17 -19.65 -19.29
CA SER A 256 -10.45 -20.12 -20.64
C SER A 256 -11.59 -21.14 -20.57
N THR A 257 -12.61 -20.89 -21.38
CA THR A 257 -13.78 -21.75 -21.58
C THR A 257 -13.99 -21.93 -23.08
N THR A 258 -14.88 -22.84 -23.48
CA THR A 258 -15.16 -23.13 -24.89
C THR A 258 -16.57 -22.69 -25.23
N ASN A 259 -16.73 -21.78 -26.20
CA ASN A 259 -18.03 -21.54 -26.79
C ASN A 259 -18.36 -22.73 -27.69
N LYS A 260 -19.57 -23.28 -27.55
CA LYS A 260 -20.08 -24.35 -28.42
C LYS A 260 -21.39 -23.88 -29.04
N PHE A 261 -21.45 -23.82 -30.36
CA PHE A 261 -22.65 -23.41 -31.09
C PHE A 261 -22.75 -24.14 -32.43
N ILE A 262 -23.97 -24.25 -32.96
CA ILE A 262 -24.18 -24.76 -34.32
C ILE A 262 -24.05 -23.59 -35.28
N ASP A 263 -23.12 -23.68 -36.22
CA ASP A 263 -22.96 -22.68 -37.28
C ASP A 263 -24.15 -22.74 -38.24
N GLU A 264 -24.86 -21.63 -38.41
CA GLU A 264 -26.10 -21.57 -39.19
C GLU A 264 -25.90 -21.86 -40.68
N THR A 265 -24.69 -21.62 -41.21
CA THR A 265 -24.40 -21.79 -42.63
C THR A 265 -24.04 -23.24 -42.96
N THR A 266 -23.28 -23.88 -42.07
CA THR A 266 -22.73 -25.23 -42.30
C THR A 266 -23.50 -26.32 -41.55
N ASN A 267 -24.37 -25.95 -40.60
CA ASN A 267 -25.09 -26.83 -39.69
C ASN A 267 -24.17 -27.79 -38.93
N LYS A 268 -22.95 -27.34 -38.62
CA LYS A 268 -21.94 -28.11 -37.88
C LYS A 268 -21.71 -27.49 -36.51
N LEU A 269 -21.38 -28.34 -35.54
CA LEU A 269 -20.89 -27.89 -34.25
C LEU A 269 -19.54 -27.19 -34.44
N VAL A 270 -19.47 -25.94 -34.01
CA VAL A 270 -18.26 -25.14 -33.96
C VAL A 270 -17.89 -24.90 -32.51
N GLU A 271 -16.61 -25.09 -32.21
CA GLU A 271 -16.02 -24.78 -30.91
C GLU A 271 -15.03 -23.63 -31.07
N THR A 272 -15.20 -22.56 -30.30
CA THR A 272 -14.25 -21.43 -30.28
C THR A 272 -13.78 -21.13 -28.86
N PRO A 273 -12.50 -20.74 -28.67
CA PRO A 273 -12.01 -20.38 -27.35
C PRO A 273 -12.65 -19.06 -26.87
N ASN A 274 -13.04 -19.03 -25.60
CA ASN A 274 -13.42 -17.84 -24.87
C ASN A 274 -12.44 -17.63 -23.71
N ILE A 275 -11.65 -16.55 -23.77
CA ILE A 275 -10.65 -16.21 -22.75
C ILE A 275 -11.06 -14.90 -22.10
N SER A 276 -10.99 -14.82 -20.77
CA SER A 276 -11.32 -13.63 -20.01
C SER A 276 -10.41 -13.45 -18.80
N THR A 277 -10.29 -12.21 -18.34
CA THR A 277 -9.56 -11.86 -17.11
C THR A 277 -10.57 -11.61 -16.00
N PHE A 278 -10.52 -12.42 -14.94
CA PHE A 278 -11.37 -12.25 -13.75
C PHE A 278 -10.57 -12.52 -12.48
N GLY A 279 -10.97 -11.87 -11.38
CA GLY A 279 -10.46 -12.20 -10.05
C GLY A 279 -11.04 -13.54 -9.60
N TYR A 280 -10.20 -14.58 -9.52
CA TYR A 280 -10.54 -15.83 -8.87
C TYR A 280 -9.57 -16.14 -7.74
N GLY A 281 -10.07 -16.78 -6.69
CA GLY A 281 -9.27 -17.28 -5.58
C GLY A 281 -9.22 -18.80 -5.57
N MET A 282 -8.31 -19.36 -4.79
CA MET A 282 -8.20 -20.81 -4.59
C MET A 282 -8.24 -21.14 -3.10
N LYS A 283 -9.05 -22.12 -2.72
CA LYS A 283 -9.22 -22.52 -1.32
C LYS A 283 -9.12 -24.04 -1.19
N LYS A 284 -8.43 -24.49 -0.14
CA LYS A 284 -8.40 -25.89 0.29
C LYS A 284 -9.67 -26.22 1.07
N ASN A 285 -10.33 -27.30 0.72
CA ASN A 285 -11.52 -27.82 1.40
C ASN A 285 -11.31 -29.31 1.68
N GLY A 286 -10.87 -29.65 2.89
CA GLY A 286 -10.42 -31.01 3.20
C GLY A 286 -9.19 -31.38 2.36
N ASN A 287 -9.30 -32.48 1.59
CA ASN A 287 -8.24 -32.94 0.70
C ASN A 287 -8.33 -32.35 -0.72
N ASP A 288 -9.41 -31.63 -1.03
CA ASP A 288 -9.64 -31.06 -2.35
C ASP A 288 -9.28 -29.56 -2.38
N TYR A 289 -9.00 -29.04 -3.57
CA TYR A 289 -8.88 -27.61 -3.80
C TYR A 289 -9.98 -27.13 -4.74
N ASN A 290 -10.53 -25.96 -4.44
CA ASN A 290 -11.52 -25.32 -5.27
C ASN A 290 -11.06 -23.94 -5.71
N VAL A 291 -11.30 -23.60 -6.97
CA VAL A 291 -11.20 -22.24 -7.50
C VAL A 291 -12.59 -21.61 -7.50
N SER A 292 -12.71 -20.36 -7.04
CA SER A 292 -14.00 -19.66 -6.97
C SER A 292 -13.93 -18.26 -7.52
N MET A 293 -15.01 -17.81 -8.16
CA MET A 293 -15.20 -16.44 -8.64
C MET A 293 -16.67 -16.04 -8.61
N ASN A 294 -16.93 -14.74 -8.54
CA ASN A 294 -18.27 -14.18 -8.73
C ASN A 294 -18.23 -13.21 -9.92
N ILE A 295 -19.03 -13.49 -10.95
CA ILE A 295 -19.04 -12.75 -12.21
C ILE A 295 -20.48 -12.49 -12.67
N GLY A 296 -20.67 -11.42 -13.46
CA GLY A 296 -21.95 -11.16 -14.10
C GLY A 296 -22.26 -12.21 -15.17
N LYS A 297 -23.53 -12.31 -15.56
CA LYS A 297 -23.94 -13.15 -16.69
C LYS A 297 -23.20 -12.73 -17.95
N ASN A 298 -22.36 -13.64 -18.45
CA ASN A 298 -21.55 -13.48 -19.66
C ASN A 298 -21.22 -14.86 -20.27
N ASN A 299 -20.48 -14.88 -21.37
CA ASN A 299 -20.09 -16.13 -22.04
C ASN A 299 -19.25 -17.06 -21.14
N THR A 300 -18.41 -16.51 -20.28
CA THR A 300 -17.61 -17.32 -19.34
C THR A 300 -18.50 -18.03 -18.33
N CYS A 301 -19.49 -17.33 -17.75
CA CYS A 301 -20.48 -17.99 -16.91
C CYS A 301 -21.27 -19.04 -17.69
N TYR A 302 -21.82 -18.68 -18.85
CA TYR A 302 -22.59 -19.59 -19.68
C TYR A 302 -21.81 -20.86 -20.02
N ASN A 303 -20.61 -20.71 -20.55
CA ASN A 303 -19.78 -21.84 -20.96
C ASN A 303 -19.33 -22.69 -19.75
N ALA A 304 -19.03 -22.09 -18.60
CA ALA A 304 -18.68 -22.83 -17.40
C ALA A 304 -19.82 -23.73 -16.93
N ILE A 305 -21.05 -23.18 -16.88
CA ILE A 305 -22.25 -23.95 -16.53
C ILE A 305 -22.56 -25.01 -17.60
N MET A 306 -22.56 -24.64 -18.88
CA MET A 306 -23.03 -25.55 -19.93
C MET A 306 -22.05 -26.67 -20.25
N ASN A 307 -20.74 -26.43 -20.13
CA ASN A 307 -19.72 -27.43 -20.45
C ASN A 307 -19.17 -28.14 -19.21
N GLY A 308 -19.34 -27.58 -18.03
CA GLY A 308 -18.90 -28.17 -16.76
C GLY A 308 -17.39 -28.14 -16.50
N GLU A 309 -16.61 -27.46 -17.33
CA GLU A 309 -15.16 -27.37 -17.19
C GLU A 309 -14.62 -25.98 -17.55
N ALA A 310 -13.49 -25.64 -16.95
CA ALA A 310 -12.73 -24.44 -17.27
C ALA A 310 -11.23 -24.68 -17.06
N ARG A 311 -10.42 -23.94 -17.82
CA ARG A 311 -8.97 -23.87 -17.62
C ARG A 311 -8.62 -22.51 -17.06
N PHE A 312 -7.78 -22.47 -16.04
CA PHE A 312 -7.30 -21.24 -15.44
C PHE A 312 -5.81 -21.10 -15.70
N SER A 313 -5.36 -19.87 -15.93
CA SER A 313 -3.93 -19.56 -16.01
C SER A 313 -3.63 -18.44 -15.03
N TYR A 314 -2.61 -18.66 -14.21
CA TYR A 314 -2.06 -17.67 -13.29
C TYR A 314 -0.64 -17.35 -13.69
N TYR A 315 -0.30 -16.07 -13.81
CA TYR A 315 1.00 -15.63 -14.30
C TYR A 315 1.53 -14.44 -13.50
N GLU A 316 2.78 -14.54 -13.07
CA GLU A 316 3.54 -13.48 -12.43
C GLU A 316 4.78 -13.17 -13.27
N TYR A 317 5.07 -11.88 -13.42
CA TYR A 317 6.26 -11.39 -14.11
C TYR A 317 7.11 -10.54 -13.17
N ASP A 318 8.38 -10.91 -12.99
CA ASP A 318 9.33 -10.14 -12.17
C ASP A 318 10.37 -9.41 -13.04
N PRO A 319 10.22 -8.09 -13.26
CA PRO A 319 11.14 -7.34 -14.12
C PRO A 319 12.57 -7.25 -13.55
N MET A 320 12.80 -7.59 -12.28
CA MET A 320 14.11 -7.50 -11.64
C MET A 320 14.99 -8.73 -11.90
N LEU A 321 14.42 -9.83 -12.41
CA LEU A 321 15.14 -11.08 -12.67
C LEU A 321 15.62 -11.19 -14.12
N SER A 322 16.91 -11.48 -14.31
CA SER A 322 17.51 -11.63 -15.63
C SER A 322 17.18 -12.98 -16.28
N GLY A 323 17.08 -14.05 -15.50
CA GLY A 323 16.71 -15.39 -15.97
C GLY A 323 15.29 -15.44 -16.52
N LYS A 324 15.12 -15.82 -17.80
CA LYS A 324 13.78 -15.93 -18.43
C LYS A 324 12.86 -16.84 -17.62
N GLN A 325 13.39 -17.96 -17.17
CA GLN A 325 12.71 -19.00 -16.41
C GLN A 325 12.30 -18.56 -15.00
N GLU A 326 13.08 -17.69 -14.38
CA GLU A 326 12.85 -17.20 -13.03
C GLU A 326 11.94 -15.98 -13.04
N ARG A 327 12.00 -15.17 -14.10
CA ARG A 327 11.16 -13.98 -14.29
C ARG A 327 9.70 -14.32 -14.61
N ASN A 328 9.45 -15.43 -15.30
CA ASN A 328 8.12 -15.85 -15.73
C ASN A 328 7.65 -16.99 -14.83
N LYS A 329 6.74 -16.69 -13.90
CA LYS A 329 6.26 -17.65 -12.91
C LYS A 329 4.76 -17.86 -13.02
N GLY A 330 4.28 -19.00 -12.54
CA GLY A 330 2.84 -19.25 -12.51
C GLY A 330 2.46 -20.71 -12.74
N ALA A 331 1.19 -20.93 -13.08
CA ALA A 331 0.63 -22.25 -13.28
C ALA A 331 -0.59 -22.21 -14.19
N ARG A 332 -0.96 -23.36 -14.74
CA ARG A 332 -2.30 -23.58 -15.29
C ARG A 332 -3.03 -24.59 -14.44
N ILE A 333 -4.34 -24.40 -14.30
CA ILE A 333 -5.22 -25.21 -13.46
C ILE A 333 -6.32 -25.76 -14.35
N LEU A 334 -6.47 -27.08 -14.33
CA LEU A 334 -7.60 -27.76 -14.96
C LEU A 334 -8.64 -28.02 -13.87
N ALA A 335 -9.87 -27.56 -14.07
CA ALA A 335 -10.90 -27.70 -13.06
C ALA A 335 -12.28 -27.97 -13.67
N LYS A 336 -13.09 -28.72 -12.93
CA LYS A 336 -14.49 -28.98 -13.27
C LYS A 336 -15.41 -28.21 -12.35
N ILE A 337 -16.55 -27.81 -12.87
CA ILE A 337 -17.51 -27.12 -12.04
C ILE A 337 -18.04 -28.05 -10.95
N ASP A 338 -18.11 -27.51 -9.73
CA ASP A 338 -18.78 -28.12 -8.60
C ASP A 338 -20.19 -27.53 -8.55
N TYR A 339 -21.15 -28.17 -9.24
CA TYR A 339 -22.54 -27.70 -9.33
C TYR A 339 -23.18 -27.56 -7.94
N ALA A 340 -22.82 -28.43 -7.00
CA ALA A 340 -23.37 -28.40 -5.64
C ALA A 340 -22.89 -27.18 -4.84
N LYS A 341 -21.76 -26.56 -5.20
CA LYS A 341 -21.23 -25.35 -4.53
C LYS A 341 -21.38 -24.08 -5.36
N THR A 342 -21.75 -24.22 -6.63
CA THR A 342 -22.01 -23.11 -7.53
C THR A 342 -23.40 -22.57 -7.29
N SER A 343 -23.58 -21.25 -7.39
CA SER A 343 -24.91 -20.64 -7.39
C SER A 343 -25.11 -19.64 -8.51
N LEU A 344 -26.33 -19.60 -9.04
CA LEU A 344 -26.77 -18.64 -10.04
C LEU A 344 -27.69 -17.63 -9.36
N LYS A 345 -27.43 -16.34 -9.61
CA LYS A 345 -28.12 -15.23 -8.95
C LYS A 345 -28.87 -14.38 -9.95
N GLY A 346 -29.90 -13.68 -9.47
CA GLY A 346 -30.69 -12.72 -10.23
C GLY A 346 -29.91 -11.48 -10.66
N VAL A 347 -30.62 -10.54 -11.28
CA VAL A 347 -30.07 -9.26 -11.78
C VAL A 347 -29.59 -8.34 -10.63
N ASP A 348 -30.03 -8.61 -9.41
CA ASP A 348 -29.59 -7.93 -8.19
C ASP A 348 -28.24 -8.47 -7.66
N TRP A 349 -27.67 -9.52 -8.26
CA TRP A 349 -26.41 -10.18 -7.87
C TRP A 349 -26.40 -10.77 -6.46
N VAL A 350 -27.52 -10.76 -5.76
CA VAL A 350 -27.65 -11.14 -4.36
C VAL A 350 -28.59 -12.33 -4.23
N THR A 351 -29.80 -12.23 -4.80
CA THR A 351 -30.82 -13.26 -4.66
C THR A 351 -30.49 -14.45 -5.55
N GLU A 352 -30.45 -15.66 -4.97
CA GLU A 352 -30.28 -16.90 -5.72
C GLU A 352 -31.51 -17.20 -6.56
N VAL A 353 -31.30 -17.70 -7.77
CA VAL A 353 -32.38 -18.18 -8.62
C VAL A 353 -32.89 -19.49 -8.01
N PRO A 354 -34.21 -19.64 -7.74
CA PRO A 354 -34.74 -20.83 -7.06
C PRO A 354 -34.34 -22.14 -7.75
N GLY A 355 -33.79 -23.08 -6.99
CA GLY A 355 -33.33 -24.38 -7.49
C GLY A 355 -31.90 -24.37 -8.08
N LEU A 356 -31.26 -23.20 -8.14
CA LEU A 356 -29.90 -22.99 -8.67
C LEU A 356 -28.97 -22.33 -7.63
N GLY A 357 -29.33 -22.39 -6.35
CA GLY A 357 -28.58 -21.88 -5.21
C GLY A 357 -27.45 -22.79 -4.73
N ALA A 358 -26.57 -22.28 -3.89
CA ALA A 358 -25.46 -23.08 -3.37
C ALA A 358 -25.99 -24.16 -2.41
N GLY A 359 -25.60 -25.41 -2.63
CA GLY A 359 -26.15 -26.58 -1.94
C GLY A 359 -27.33 -27.23 -2.65
N GLU A 360 -27.85 -26.61 -3.71
CA GLU A 360 -28.86 -27.19 -4.59
C GLU A 360 -28.18 -27.89 -5.76
N ASN A 361 -28.58 -29.13 -6.06
CA ASN A 361 -28.06 -29.85 -7.21
C ASN A 361 -28.88 -29.48 -8.45
N PHE A 362 -28.24 -28.84 -9.42
CA PHE A 362 -28.84 -28.54 -10.72
C PHE A 362 -28.00 -29.06 -11.89
N THR A 363 -28.64 -29.26 -13.03
CA THR A 363 -27.99 -29.62 -14.30
C THR A 363 -28.11 -28.48 -15.31
N PRO A 364 -27.22 -28.41 -16.31
CA PRO A 364 -27.20 -27.29 -17.26
C PRO A 364 -28.52 -27.07 -18.03
N ASP A 365 -29.25 -28.14 -18.32
CA ASP A 365 -30.55 -28.12 -19.00
C ASP A 365 -31.69 -27.51 -18.16
N GLN A 366 -31.50 -27.39 -16.84
CA GLN A 366 -32.48 -26.78 -15.94
C GLN A 366 -32.34 -25.25 -15.85
N VAL A 367 -31.28 -24.67 -16.42
CA VAL A 367 -30.95 -23.26 -16.25
C VAL A 367 -31.75 -22.39 -17.21
N ASN A 368 -32.72 -21.66 -16.68
CA ASN A 368 -33.37 -20.57 -17.42
C ASN A 368 -32.50 -19.30 -17.39
N TRP A 369 -31.70 -19.12 -18.44
CA TRP A 369 -30.80 -17.98 -18.56
C TRP A 369 -31.49 -16.60 -18.53
N THR A 370 -32.80 -16.51 -18.74
CA THR A 370 -33.53 -15.22 -18.62
C THR A 370 -33.63 -14.72 -17.18
N GLN A 371 -33.47 -15.61 -16.19
CA GLN A 371 -33.55 -15.30 -14.76
C GLN A 371 -32.18 -15.05 -14.13
N VAL A 372 -31.10 -15.42 -14.82
CA VAL A 372 -29.73 -15.28 -14.33
C VAL A 372 -29.19 -13.89 -14.64
N GLY A 373 -28.70 -13.19 -13.62
CA GLY A 373 -27.95 -11.93 -13.73
C GLY A 373 -26.47 -12.07 -13.35
N ALA A 374 -26.12 -13.01 -12.48
CA ALA A 374 -24.75 -13.27 -12.05
C ALA A 374 -24.52 -14.74 -11.65
N CYS A 375 -23.26 -15.11 -11.53
CA CYS A 375 -22.81 -16.48 -11.31
C CYS A 375 -21.69 -16.52 -10.27
N SER A 376 -21.97 -17.20 -9.16
CA SER A 376 -20.99 -17.54 -8.12
C SER A 376 -20.45 -18.94 -8.44
N LEU A 377 -19.41 -18.99 -9.27
CA LEU A 377 -18.86 -20.23 -9.81
C LEU A 377 -17.85 -20.84 -8.85
N VAL A 378 -17.97 -22.15 -8.62
CA VAL A 378 -16.99 -22.94 -7.87
C VAL A 378 -16.54 -24.10 -8.74
N PHE A 379 -15.23 -24.27 -8.88
CA PHE A 379 -14.62 -25.34 -9.65
C PHE A 379 -13.73 -26.19 -8.75
N LYS A 380 -13.89 -27.50 -8.78
CA LYS A 380 -12.95 -28.45 -8.19
C LYS A 380 -11.72 -28.60 -9.08
N VAL A 381 -10.55 -28.37 -8.50
CA VAL A 381 -9.26 -28.53 -9.17
C VAL A 381 -9.01 -30.02 -9.43
N GLU A 382 -8.80 -30.38 -10.70
CA GLU A 382 -8.44 -31.74 -11.11
C GLU A 382 -6.94 -31.91 -11.30
N SER A 383 -6.25 -30.85 -11.73
CA SER A 383 -4.81 -30.88 -11.98
C SER A 383 -4.21 -29.48 -11.97
N ILE A 384 -2.96 -29.39 -11.52
CA ILE A 384 -2.10 -28.20 -11.64
C ILE A 384 -0.92 -28.61 -12.51
N ILE A 385 -0.71 -27.85 -13.58
CA ILE A 385 0.28 -28.14 -14.62
C ILE A 385 1.17 -26.92 -14.86
N PRO A 386 2.39 -27.10 -15.40
CA PRO A 386 3.33 -26.01 -15.66
C PRO A 386 2.75 -24.91 -16.56
N LEU A 387 3.26 -23.68 -16.43
CA LEU A 387 2.72 -22.50 -17.12
C LEU A 387 2.72 -22.61 -18.67
N GLY A 388 3.70 -23.29 -19.27
CA GLY A 388 3.74 -23.55 -20.72
C GLY A 388 4.29 -22.40 -21.55
#